data_AF-A0A344UTF6-F1
#
_entry.id   AF-A0A344UTF6-F1
#
_cell.length_a   1.000
_cell.length_b   1.000
_cell.length_c   1.000
_cell.angle_alpha   90.00
_cell.angle_beta   90.00
_cell.angle_gamma   90.00
#
_symmetry.space_group_name_H-M   'P 1'
#
loop_
_entity.id
_entity.type
_entity.pdbx_description
1 polymer ?
#
loop_
_entity_poly.entity_id
_entity_poly.type
_entity_poly.pdbx_seq_one_letter_code
_entity_poly.pdbx_strand_id
1 'polypeptide(L)'
;MRGGSSARLVDVSKTFEELFAELSEKAKERPEGSGTVAELDRGVHSIGKKIVEEASEVWIAAEYEGNERTAEEISQELYHLQVMMVRLGISLEDVYKHL
;
A
#
# COMPACT_ATOMS: atom_id res chain seq x y z
N MET A 1 1.85 -46.33 0.73
CA MET A 1 0.93 -45.21 1.01
C MET A 1 1.71 -44.10 1.70
N ARG A 2 2.00 -42.99 1.01
CA ARG A 2 2.63 -41.79 1.61
C ARG A 2 1.59 -40.67 1.58
N GLY A 3 1.10 -40.28 2.75
CA GLY A 3 0.25 -39.10 2.91
C GLY A 3 1.12 -37.86 2.83
N GLY A 4 0.97 -37.09 1.75
CA GLY A 4 1.57 -35.76 1.62
C GLY A 4 0.77 -34.76 2.45
N SER A 5 1.42 -34.19 3.47
CA SER A 5 0.93 -33.03 4.19
C SER A 5 0.85 -31.86 3.21
N SER A 6 -0.37 -31.37 2.94
CA SER A 6 -0.59 -30.12 2.23
C SER A 6 -0.20 -28.99 3.19
N ALA A 7 1.00 -28.44 2.99
CA ALA A 7 1.38 -27.18 3.61
C ALA A 7 0.43 -26.10 3.07
N ARG A 8 -0.43 -25.57 3.95
CA ARG A 8 -1.15 -24.32 3.69
C ARG A 8 -0.11 -23.27 3.34
N LEU A 9 -0.23 -22.67 2.15
CA LEU A 9 0.44 -21.42 1.84
C LEU A 9 -0.03 -20.41 2.88
N VAL A 10 0.86 -20.02 3.78
CA VAL A 10 0.60 -18.93 4.70
C VAL A 10 0.58 -17.69 3.83
N ASP A 11 -0.61 -17.13 3.62
CA ASP A 11 -0.74 -15.78 3.05
C ASP A 11 -0.19 -14.82 4.11
N VAL A 12 1.09 -14.46 3.97
CA VAL A 12 1.74 -13.55 4.90
C VAL A 12 1.31 -12.14 4.50
N SER A 13 0.31 -11.61 5.19
CA SER A 13 -0.02 -10.19 5.14
C SER A 13 1.21 -9.37 5.55
N LYS A 14 1.65 -8.43 4.69
CA LYS A 14 2.79 -7.56 4.98
C LYS A 14 2.45 -6.61 6.13
N THR A 15 3.42 -6.35 7.00
CA THR A 15 3.30 -5.25 7.96
C THR A 15 3.39 -3.89 7.27
N PHE A 16 3.05 -2.82 7.99
CA PHE A 16 3.18 -1.46 7.48
C PHE A 16 4.63 -1.12 7.10
N GLU A 17 5.59 -1.56 7.92
CA GLU A 17 7.03 -1.39 7.69
C GLU A 17 7.53 -2.22 6.51
N GLU A 18 7.07 -3.47 6.36
CA GLU A 18 7.45 -4.34 5.25
C GLU A 18 6.95 -3.79 3.91
N LEU A 19 5.72 -3.27 3.87
CA LEU A 19 5.20 -2.57 2.70
C LEU A 19 6.08 -1.37 2.34
N PHE A 20 6.42 -0.53 3.31
CA PHE A 20 7.21 0.68 3.05
C PHE A 20 8.61 0.34 2.54
N ALA A 21 9.23 -0.70 3.12
CA ALA A 21 10.53 -1.20 2.69
C ALA A 21 10.48 -1.69 1.23
N GLU A 22 9.46 -2.47 0.86
CA GLU A 22 9.27 -2.95 -0.51
C GLU A 22 9.02 -1.82 -1.51
N LEU A 23 8.17 -0.84 -1.17
CA LEU A 23 7.93 0.32 -2.05
C LEU A 23 9.19 1.15 -2.25
N SER A 24 9.99 1.31 -1.19
CA SER A 24 11.29 1.97 -1.23
C SER A 24 12.29 1.21 -2.09
N GLU A 25 12.28 -0.12 -2.06
CA GLU A 25 13.11 -0.97 -2.92
C GLU A 25 12.69 -0.88 -4.38
N LYS A 26 11.40 -1.00 -4.68
CA LYS A 26 10.85 -0.81 -6.04
C LYS A 26 11.21 0.56 -6.62
N ALA A 27 11.21 1.61 -5.80
CA ALA A 27 11.61 2.95 -6.24
C ALA A 27 13.09 3.02 -6.65
N LYS A 28 13.96 2.24 -6.01
CA LYS A 28 15.40 2.14 -6.31
C LYS A 28 15.66 1.24 -7.51
N GLU A 29 15.12 0.03 -7.49
CA GLU A 29 15.39 -1.01 -8.50
C GLU A 29 14.65 -0.76 -9.82
N ARG A 30 13.52 -0.05 -9.74
CA ARG A 30 12.65 0.29 -10.87
C ARG A 30 12.31 -0.91 -11.77
N PRO A 31 11.78 -2.02 -11.22
CA PRO A 31 11.46 -3.21 -12.01
C PRO A 31 10.42 -2.90 -13.10
N GLU A 32 10.62 -3.47 -14.29
CA GLU A 32 9.73 -3.28 -15.43
C GLU A 32 8.31 -3.76 -15.10
N GLY A 33 7.29 -3.00 -15.54
CA GLY A 33 5.89 -3.31 -15.27
C GLY A 33 5.39 -3.00 -13.86
N SER A 34 6.23 -2.43 -12.99
CA SER A 34 5.80 -2.05 -11.63
C SER A 34 4.81 -0.89 -11.64
N GLY A 35 3.60 -1.14 -11.11
CA GLY A 35 2.58 -0.12 -10.91
C GLY A 35 3.06 1.02 -10.00
N THR A 36 3.80 0.68 -8.93
CA THR A 36 4.42 1.66 -8.03
C THR A 36 5.38 2.58 -8.77
N VAL A 37 6.25 2.04 -9.62
CA VAL A 37 7.20 2.85 -10.40
C VAL A 37 6.45 3.77 -11.36
N ALA A 38 5.43 3.26 -12.06
CA ALA A 38 4.61 4.06 -12.95
C ALA A 38 3.89 5.20 -12.20
N GLU A 39 3.47 4.97 -10.97
CA GLU A 39 2.82 6.00 -10.15
C GLU A 39 3.81 7.07 -9.65
N LEU A 40 4.99 6.64 -9.18
CA LEU A 40 6.10 7.54 -8.82
C LEU A 40 6.51 8.45 -9.99
N ASP A 41 6.53 7.91 -11.21
CA ASP A 41 6.87 8.65 -12.43
C ASP A 41 5.79 9.66 -12.83
N ARG A 42 4.51 9.37 -12.56
CA ARG A 42 3.41 10.34 -12.76
C ARG A 42 3.46 11.50 -11.75
N GLY A 43 4.10 11.29 -10.60
CA GLY A 43 4.44 12.34 -9.64
C GLY A 43 3.30 12.75 -8.70
N VAL A 44 3.59 13.77 -7.88
CA VAL A 44 2.81 14.17 -6.70
C VAL A 44 1.33 14.41 -7.01
N HIS A 45 1.01 15.09 -8.12
CA HIS A 45 -0.39 15.39 -8.47
C HIS A 45 -1.21 14.13 -8.72
N SER A 46 -0.64 13.14 -9.40
CA SER A 46 -1.33 11.88 -9.69
C SER A 46 -1.48 11.01 -8.44
N ILE A 47 -0.44 10.92 -7.61
CA ILE A 47 -0.50 10.18 -6.34
C ILE A 47 -1.54 10.84 -5.41
N GLY A 48 -1.53 12.17 -5.31
CA GLY A 48 -2.48 12.92 -4.48
C GLY A 48 -3.94 12.74 -4.92
N LYS A 49 -4.22 12.59 -6.22
CA LYS A 49 -5.56 12.24 -6.70
C LYS A 49 -6.01 10.87 -6.20
N LYS A 50 -5.12 9.87 -6.23
CA LYS A 50 -5.44 8.53 -5.71
C LYS A 50 -5.71 8.56 -4.21
N ILE A 51 -4.90 9.27 -3.41
CA ILE A 51 -5.17 9.46 -1.97
C ILE A 51 -6.58 10.04 -1.73
N VAL A 52 -6.97 11.08 -2.48
CA VAL A 52 -8.30 11.68 -2.33
C VAL A 52 -9.42 10.72 -2.76
N GLU A 53 -9.20 9.94 -3.81
CA GLU A 53 -10.12 8.90 -4.31
C GLU A 53 -10.33 7.82 -3.25
N GLU A 54 -9.26 7.18 -2.78
CA GLU A 54 -9.32 6.13 -1.76
C GLU A 54 -9.90 6.64 -0.44
N ALA A 55 -9.55 7.86 0.01
CA ALA A 55 -10.16 8.45 1.20
C ALA A 55 -11.69 8.58 1.10
N SER A 56 -12.20 8.87 -0.11
CA SER A 56 -13.65 8.89 -0.36
C SER A 56 -14.25 7.48 -0.37
N GLU A 57 -13.54 6.50 -0.94
CA GLU A 57 -13.96 5.10 -0.98
C GLU A 57 -13.95 4.47 0.42
N VAL A 58 -12.95 4.76 1.26
CA VAL A 58 -12.93 4.35 2.68
C VAL A 58 -14.19 4.81 3.41
N TRP A 59 -14.59 6.07 3.22
CA TRP A 59 -15.81 6.60 3.86
C TRP A 59 -17.06 5.88 3.34
N ILE A 60 -17.19 5.73 2.02
CA ILE A 60 -18.33 5.07 1.39
C ILE A 60 -18.43 3.61 1.86
N ALA A 61 -17.32 2.87 1.85
CA ALA A 61 -17.27 1.48 2.25
C ALA A 61 -17.64 1.29 3.73
N ALA A 62 -17.14 2.18 4.60
CA ALA A 62 -17.43 2.16 6.03
C ALA A 62 -18.92 2.39 6.33
N GLU A 63 -19.59 3.25 5.57
CA GLU A 63 -21.01 3.55 5.74
C GLU A 63 -21.92 2.48 5.12
N TYR A 64 -21.52 1.90 3.98
CA TYR A 64 -22.47 1.18 3.11
C TYR A 64 -22.07 -0.23 2.71
N GLU A 65 -20.80 -0.64 2.85
CA GLU A 65 -20.29 -1.88 2.22
C GLU A 65 -19.70 -2.89 3.22
N GLY A 66 -19.43 -2.44 4.45
CA GLY A 66 -19.06 -3.31 5.57
C GLY A 66 -17.56 -3.57 5.70
N ASN A 67 -17.20 -4.35 6.72
CA ASN A 67 -15.82 -4.41 7.23
C ASN A 67 -14.80 -4.94 6.21
N GLU A 68 -15.16 -5.91 5.38
CA GLU A 68 -14.23 -6.48 4.40
C GLU A 68 -13.85 -5.44 3.35
N ARG A 69 -14.83 -4.79 2.74
CA ARG A 69 -14.58 -3.76 1.74
C ARG A 69 -13.90 -2.54 2.35
N THR A 70 -14.31 -2.13 3.55
CA THR A 70 -13.65 -1.03 4.28
C THR A 70 -12.16 -1.32 4.51
N ALA A 71 -11.81 -2.55 4.91
CA ALA A 71 -10.42 -2.94 5.11
C ALA A 71 -9.62 -2.93 3.80
N GLU A 72 -10.25 -3.30 2.68
CA GLU A 72 -9.66 -3.20 1.35
C GLU A 72 -9.33 -1.75 0.98
N GLU A 73 -10.27 -0.81 1.11
CA GLU A 73 -10.01 0.61 0.79
C GLU A 73 -8.97 1.23 1.72
N ILE A 74 -9.01 0.90 3.01
CA ILE A 74 -7.96 1.35 3.95
C ILE A 74 -6.60 0.84 3.50
N SER A 75 -6.51 -0.40 3.01
CA SER A 75 -5.23 -0.95 2.52
C SER A 75 -4.70 -0.19 1.30
N GLN A 76 -5.59 0.23 0.39
CA GLN A 76 -5.25 1.02 -0.80
C GLN A 76 -4.83 2.44 -0.42
N GLU A 77 -5.55 3.09 0.50
CA GLU A 77 -5.19 4.41 1.04
C GLU A 77 -3.80 4.38 1.69
N LEU A 78 -3.52 3.39 2.55
CA LEU A 78 -2.21 3.22 3.18
C LEU A 78 -1.10 2.99 2.14
N TYR A 79 -1.37 2.23 1.08
CA TYR A 79 -0.43 2.06 -0.03
C TYR A 79 -0.11 3.40 -0.71
N HIS A 80 -1.12 4.18 -1.10
CA HIS A 80 -0.91 5.45 -1.81
C HIS A 80 -0.25 6.51 -0.93
N LEU A 81 -0.56 6.54 0.37
CA LEU A 81 0.16 7.38 1.34
C LEU A 81 1.64 7.01 1.41
N GLN A 82 1.99 5.73 1.48
CA GLN A 82 3.40 5.30 1.48
C GLN A 82 4.10 5.58 0.14
N VAL A 83 3.41 5.47 -1.00
CA VAL A 83 3.97 5.89 -2.31
C VAL A 83 4.27 7.39 -2.33
N MET A 84 3.39 8.22 -1.76
CA MET A 84 3.64 9.66 -1.61
C MET A 84 4.85 9.92 -0.71
N MET A 85 4.98 9.20 0.41
CA MET A 85 6.13 9.31 1.30
C MET A 85 7.44 9.01 0.55
N VAL A 86 7.49 7.90 -0.20
CA VAL A 86 8.66 7.53 -1.02
C VAL A 86 8.96 8.60 -2.07
N ARG A 87 7.93 9.15 -2.74
CA ARG A 87 8.09 10.22 -3.74
C ARG A 87 8.69 11.50 -3.14
N LEU A 88 8.30 11.84 -1.91
CA LEU A 88 8.74 13.06 -1.22
C LEU A 88 10.00 12.86 -0.38
N GLY A 89 10.49 11.63 -0.24
CA GLY A 89 11.63 11.30 0.62
C GLY A 89 11.31 11.38 2.11
N ILE A 90 10.05 11.17 2.49
CA ILE A 90 9.59 11.16 3.89
C ILE A 90 9.77 9.74 4.45
N SER A 91 10.45 9.62 5.58
CA SER A 91 10.63 8.32 6.24
C SER A 91 9.44 7.96 7.15
N LEU A 92 9.31 6.68 7.50
CA LEU A 92 8.36 6.26 8.55
C LEU A 92 8.64 6.97 9.88
N GLU A 93 9.91 7.21 10.22
CA GLU A 93 10.28 7.92 11.45
C GLU A 93 9.75 9.36 11.45
N ASP A 94 9.78 10.03 10.29
CA ASP A 94 9.24 11.38 10.16
C ASP A 94 7.74 11.42 10.42
N VAL A 95 6.99 10.41 9.98
CA VAL A 95 5.55 10.30 10.25
C VAL A 95 5.29 9.90 11.70
N TYR A 96 6.02 8.90 12.22
CA TYR A 96 5.83 8.37 13.58
C TYR A 96 6.12 9.41 14.68
N LYS A 97 6.95 10.43 14.41
CA LYS A 97 7.14 11.58 15.32
C LYS A 97 5.86 12.38 15.59
N HIS A 98 4.81 12.18 14.79
CA HIS A 98 3.53 12.89 14.90
C HIS A 98 2.39 12.01 15.47
N LEU A 99 2.66 10.75 15.83
CA LEU A 99 1.71 9.82 16.42
C LEU A 99 1.92 9.69 17.93
#